data_AF-K1TLQ9-F1
#
_entry.id   AF-K1TLQ9-F1
#
_cell.length_a   1.000
_cell.length_b   1.000
_cell.length_c   1.000
_cell.angle_alpha   90.00
_cell.angle_beta   90.00
_cell.angle_gamma   90.00
#
_symmetry.space_group_name_H-M   'P 1'
#
loop_
_entity.id
_entity.type
_entity.pdbx_description
1 polymer ?
#
loop_
_entity_poly.entity_id
_entity_poly.type
_entity_poly.pdbx_seq_one_letter_code
_entity_poly.pdbx_strand_id
1 'polypeptide(L)'
;GMSEIQTVKTAIHEIAHAKLHAVKPDEKAAPEDKKDRHTKEVEAESVAYTVCQRYGIETSDYSFGYIAGWSSGKETKELKSSLDTIRKTAAEMIEGIDAKLKVLVAEKTQSVEQEAEVPTKEVVPEEKPEAPIYRETANYAYEAGELESYRASLAANVECRSAIEAAISSNYGDNRLNADTAVKSVLEQFSPERVRYVLANTIQQKDF
;
A
#
# COMPACT_ATOMS: atom_id res chain seq x y z
N GLY A 1 21.76 6.79 -2.57
CA GLY A 1 21.49 5.39 -2.95
C GLY A 1 20.07 5.30 -3.42
N MET A 2 19.62 4.19 -4.02
CA MET A 2 18.20 4.04 -4.32
C MET A 2 17.42 4.01 -3.00
N SER A 3 16.40 4.84 -2.95
CA SER A 3 15.25 4.74 -2.07
C SER A 3 14.81 3.33 -1.65
N GLU A 4 14.38 3.16 -0.39
CA GLU A 4 13.78 1.90 0.10
C GLU A 4 12.46 1.61 -0.64
N ILE A 5 11.65 2.64 -0.91
CA ILE A 5 10.38 2.49 -1.64
C ILE A 5 10.62 2.03 -3.08
N GLN A 6 11.52 2.69 -3.82
CA GLN A 6 11.78 2.23 -5.18
C GLN A 6 12.42 0.85 -5.18
N THR A 7 13.23 0.51 -4.17
CA THR A 7 13.78 -0.84 -4.06
C THR A 7 12.65 -1.88 -3.91
N VAL A 8 11.67 -1.61 -3.06
CA VAL A 8 10.50 -2.50 -2.88
C VAL A 8 9.64 -2.53 -4.14
N LYS A 9 9.35 -1.38 -4.76
CA LYS A 9 8.61 -1.29 -6.01
C LYS A 9 9.28 -2.10 -7.11
N THR A 10 10.58 -1.87 -7.34
CA THR A 10 11.38 -2.59 -8.35
C THR A 10 11.39 -4.08 -8.04
N ALA A 11 11.59 -4.50 -6.80
CA ALA A 11 11.56 -5.93 -6.45
C ALA A 11 10.20 -6.56 -6.78
N ILE A 12 9.09 -5.92 -6.41
CA ILE A 12 7.75 -6.40 -6.72
C ILE A 12 7.50 -6.44 -8.23
N HIS A 13 7.98 -5.43 -8.97
CA HIS A 13 7.91 -5.37 -10.43
C HIS A 13 8.65 -6.53 -11.11
N GLU A 14 9.89 -6.81 -10.69
CA GLU A 14 10.67 -7.93 -11.22
C GLU A 14 10.05 -9.28 -10.87
N ILE A 15 9.48 -9.43 -9.67
CA ILE A 15 8.73 -10.63 -9.28
C ILE A 15 7.46 -10.79 -10.13
N ALA A 16 6.75 -9.69 -10.42
CA ALA A 16 5.59 -9.70 -11.30
C ALA A 16 6.00 -10.12 -12.72
N HIS A 17 7.10 -9.59 -13.24
CA HIS A 17 7.67 -10.01 -14.53
C HIS A 17 8.03 -11.49 -14.55
N ALA A 18 8.70 -11.99 -13.52
CA ALA A 18 9.04 -13.41 -13.42
C ALA A 18 7.79 -14.29 -13.35
N LYS A 19 6.76 -13.89 -12.59
CA LYS A 19 5.50 -14.65 -12.49
C LYS A 19 4.72 -14.66 -13.80
N LEU A 20 4.62 -13.52 -14.47
CA LEU A 20 3.79 -13.35 -15.66
C LEU A 20 4.47 -13.82 -16.95
N HIS A 21 5.78 -13.58 -17.07
CA HIS A 21 6.48 -13.62 -18.34
C HIS A 21 7.76 -14.45 -18.32
N ALA A 22 8.04 -15.21 -17.25
CA ALA A 22 9.16 -16.15 -17.24
C ALA A 22 9.08 -17.10 -18.42
N VAL A 23 10.14 -17.13 -19.22
CA VAL A 23 10.27 -18.05 -20.34
C VAL A 23 10.61 -19.42 -19.75
N LYS A 24 9.64 -20.34 -19.69
CA LYS A 24 9.96 -21.74 -19.43
C LYS A 24 10.66 -22.31 -20.67
N PRO A 25 11.82 -22.98 -20.53
CA PRO A 25 12.57 -23.52 -21.67
C PRO A 25 11.75 -24.43 -22.59
N ASP A 26 10.74 -25.11 -22.03
CA ASP A 26 9.89 -26.08 -22.74
C ASP A 26 8.55 -25.51 -23.25
N GLU A 27 8.15 -24.30 -22.84
CA GLU A 27 6.94 -23.64 -23.36
C GLU A 27 7.31 -22.77 -24.56
N LYS A 28 7.34 -23.38 -25.75
CA LYS A 28 7.29 -22.63 -27.00
C LYS A 28 5.88 -22.04 -27.16
N ALA A 29 5.66 -20.84 -26.63
CA ALA A 29 4.46 -20.06 -26.94
C ALA A 29 4.35 -19.89 -28.47
N ALA A 30 3.15 -20.12 -29.02
CA ALA A 30 2.89 -19.87 -30.43
C ALA A 30 3.22 -18.40 -30.77
N PRO A 31 3.68 -18.08 -32.00
CA PRO A 31 4.02 -16.72 -32.39
C PRO A 31 2.89 -15.72 -32.14
N GLU A 32 1.64 -16.15 -32.36
CA GLU A 32 0.41 -15.41 -32.08
C GLU A 32 0.08 -15.17 -30.59
N ASP A 33 0.65 -15.95 -29.66
CA ASP A 33 0.44 -15.79 -28.21
C ASP A 33 1.50 -14.90 -27.54
N LYS A 34 2.50 -14.42 -28.30
CA LYS A 34 3.54 -13.55 -27.76
C LYS A 34 3.01 -12.13 -27.56
N LYS A 35 2.67 -11.81 -26.31
CA LYS A 35 2.48 -10.44 -25.86
C LYS A 35 3.69 -9.58 -26.20
N ASP A 36 3.44 -8.40 -26.77
CA ASP A 36 4.47 -7.42 -27.04
C ASP A 36 5.09 -6.88 -25.74
N ARG A 37 6.33 -6.38 -25.82
CA ARG A 37 7.06 -5.91 -24.63
C ARG A 37 6.30 -4.83 -23.86
N HIS A 38 5.59 -3.94 -24.55
CA HIS A 38 4.84 -2.87 -23.92
C HIS A 38 3.68 -3.43 -23.08
N THR A 39 2.95 -4.42 -23.59
CA THR A 39 1.92 -5.12 -22.80
C THR A 39 2.52 -5.83 -21.59
N LYS A 40 3.70 -6.44 -21.72
CA LYS A 40 4.37 -7.10 -20.60
C LYS A 40 4.74 -6.14 -19.47
N GLU A 41 5.33 -4.99 -19.82
CA GLU A 41 5.66 -3.93 -18.85
C GLU A 41 4.40 -3.36 -18.19
N VAL A 42 3.34 -3.09 -18.97
CA VAL A 42 2.08 -2.57 -18.41
C VAL A 42 1.46 -3.55 -17.43
N GLU A 43 1.45 -4.85 -17.74
CA GLU A 43 0.92 -5.86 -16.81
C GLU A 43 1.76 -5.95 -15.53
N ALA A 44 3.09 -6.01 -15.65
CA ALA A 44 4.00 -6.09 -14.51
C ALA A 44 3.93 -4.84 -13.61
N GLU A 45 3.96 -3.64 -14.21
CA GLU A 45 3.84 -2.37 -13.50
C GLU A 45 2.46 -2.25 -12.82
N SER A 46 1.39 -2.70 -13.47
CA SER A 46 0.02 -2.66 -12.90
C SER A 46 -0.13 -3.62 -11.72
N VAL A 47 0.49 -4.80 -11.81
CA VAL A 47 0.55 -5.74 -10.68
C VAL A 47 1.35 -5.12 -9.53
N ALA A 48 2.53 -4.57 -9.81
CA ALA A 48 3.38 -3.95 -8.80
C ALA A 48 2.67 -2.78 -8.10
N TYR A 49 1.99 -1.92 -8.86
CA TYR A 49 1.16 -0.86 -8.32
C TYR A 49 0.07 -1.40 -7.39
N THR A 50 -0.69 -2.40 -7.84
CA THR A 50 -1.79 -2.98 -7.05
C THR A 50 -1.29 -3.61 -5.74
N VAL A 51 -0.16 -4.33 -5.79
CA VAL A 51 0.48 -4.93 -4.62
C VAL A 51 1.02 -3.85 -3.68
N CYS A 52 1.68 -2.81 -4.19
CA CYS A 52 2.17 -1.69 -3.37
C CYS A 52 1.01 -0.96 -2.67
N GLN A 53 -0.07 -0.65 -3.40
CA GLN A 53 -1.27 -0.03 -2.85
C GLN A 53 -1.92 -0.87 -1.75
N ARG A 54 -1.93 -2.21 -1.87
CA ARG A 54 -2.44 -3.12 -0.84
C ARG A 54 -1.74 -2.97 0.52
N TYR A 55 -0.47 -2.58 0.51
CA TYR A 55 0.37 -2.37 1.70
C TYR A 55 0.59 -0.89 2.03
N GLY A 56 -0.16 0.01 1.39
CA GLY A 56 -0.04 1.45 1.62
C GLY A 56 1.25 2.07 1.09
N ILE A 57 2.04 1.34 0.29
CA ILE A 57 3.29 1.81 -0.31
C ILE A 57 2.94 2.73 -1.47
N GLU A 58 3.12 4.04 -1.30
CA GLU A 58 2.91 4.97 -2.40
C GLU A 58 4.05 4.87 -3.39
N THR A 59 3.67 4.50 -4.60
CA THR A 59 4.56 4.54 -5.75
C THR A 59 4.17 5.79 -6.54
N SER A 60 5.13 6.69 -6.75
CA SER A 60 4.91 7.97 -7.45
C SER A 60 4.20 7.78 -8.79
N ASP A 61 3.26 8.69 -9.08
CA ASP A 61 2.56 8.94 -10.36
C ASP A 61 2.51 7.75 -11.34
N TYR A 62 1.68 6.77 -11.01
CA TYR A 62 1.10 5.92 -12.03
C TYR A 62 0.18 6.80 -12.90
N SER A 63 0.72 7.38 -13.97
CA SER A 63 -0.08 8.23 -14.84
C SER A 63 -1.12 7.36 -15.55
N PHE A 64 -2.38 7.54 -15.17
CA PHE A 64 -3.54 7.01 -15.89
C PHE A 64 -3.46 7.25 -17.41
N GLY A 65 -2.78 8.33 -17.82
CA GLY A 65 -2.45 8.64 -19.21
C GLY A 65 -1.63 7.57 -19.94
N TYR A 66 -0.74 6.83 -19.26
CA TYR A 66 0.05 5.77 -19.89
C TYR A 66 -0.80 4.52 -20.19
N ILE A 67 -1.69 4.10 -19.27
CA ILE A 67 -2.69 3.05 -19.55
C ILE A 67 -3.64 3.50 -20.67
N ALA A 68 -4.10 4.74 -20.63
CA ALA A 68 -5.03 5.25 -21.64
C ALA A 68 -4.37 5.23 -23.04
N GLY A 69 -3.08 5.59 -23.12
CA GLY A 69 -2.29 5.47 -24.34
C GLY A 69 -2.12 4.02 -24.80
N TRP A 70 -1.73 3.10 -23.90
CA TRP A 70 -1.58 1.68 -24.20
C TRP A 70 -2.89 1.02 -24.66
N SER A 71 -4.01 1.35 -24.01
CA SER A 71 -5.31 0.74 -24.31
C SER A 71 -5.94 1.24 -25.61
N SER A 72 -5.57 2.43 -26.10
CA SER A 72 -6.12 3.05 -27.30
C SER A 72 -5.93 2.27 -28.62
N GLY A 73 -5.01 1.29 -28.63
CA GLY A 73 -4.72 0.45 -29.79
C GLY A 73 -4.96 -1.06 -29.58
N LYS A 74 -5.64 -1.45 -28.49
CA LYS A 74 -5.89 -2.86 -28.15
C LYS A 74 -7.33 -3.27 -28.43
N GLU A 75 -7.52 -4.50 -28.90
CA GLU A 75 -8.88 -5.04 -28.98
C GLU A 75 -9.44 -5.31 -27.58
N THR A 76 -10.77 -5.17 -27.42
CA THR A 76 -11.46 -5.36 -26.13
C THR A 76 -11.15 -6.72 -25.49
N LYS A 77 -10.93 -7.76 -26.31
CA LYS A 77 -10.56 -9.10 -25.84
C LYS A 77 -9.15 -9.14 -25.25
N GLU A 78 -8.19 -8.47 -25.89
CA GLU A 78 -6.80 -8.37 -25.41
C GLU A 78 -6.75 -7.59 -24.10
N LEU A 79 -7.44 -6.45 -24.04
CA LEU A 79 -7.52 -5.62 -22.84
C LEU A 79 -8.12 -6.40 -21.65
N LYS A 80 -9.23 -7.10 -21.88
CA LYS A 80 -9.88 -7.92 -20.84
C LYS A 80 -8.97 -9.04 -20.37
N SER A 81 -8.23 -9.67 -21.29
CA SER A 81 -7.28 -10.72 -20.95
C SER A 81 -6.17 -10.17 -20.04
N SER A 82 -5.58 -9.02 -20.39
CA SER A 82 -4.54 -8.38 -19.58
C SER A 82 -5.04 -7.97 -18.20
N LEU A 83 -6.25 -7.40 -18.11
CA LEU A 83 -6.84 -7.03 -16.81
C LEU A 83 -7.11 -8.26 -15.91
N ASP A 84 -7.57 -9.36 -16.50
CA ASP A 84 -7.78 -10.60 -15.74
C ASP A 84 -6.45 -11.19 -15.25
N THR A 85 -5.40 -11.15 -16.10
CA THR A 85 -4.03 -11.51 -15.73
C THR A 85 -3.52 -10.65 -14.57
N ILE A 86 -3.63 -9.32 -14.66
CA ILE A 86 -3.19 -8.38 -13.62
C ILE A 86 -3.91 -8.70 -12.30
N ARG A 87 -5.24 -8.84 -12.32
CA ARG A 87 -6.03 -9.13 -11.13
C ARG A 87 -5.61 -10.42 -10.44
N LYS A 88 -5.48 -11.52 -11.21
CA LYS A 88 -5.12 -12.85 -10.67
C LYS A 88 -3.73 -12.83 -10.05
N THR A 89 -2.75 -12.31 -10.77
CA THR A 89 -1.35 -12.29 -10.28
C THR A 89 -1.18 -11.37 -9.09
N ALA A 90 -1.82 -10.21 -9.07
CA ALA A 90 -1.81 -9.34 -7.90
C ALA A 90 -2.43 -10.04 -6.68
N ALA A 91 -3.58 -10.71 -6.83
CA ALA A 91 -4.21 -11.48 -5.76
C ALA A 91 -3.28 -12.57 -5.21
N GLU A 92 -2.68 -13.40 -6.08
CA GLU A 92 -1.74 -14.45 -5.67
C GLU A 92 -0.52 -13.89 -4.91
N MET A 93 0.04 -12.77 -5.38
CA MET A 93 1.17 -12.12 -4.73
C MET A 93 0.78 -11.58 -3.35
N ILE A 94 -0.37 -10.92 -3.25
CA ILE A 94 -0.89 -10.38 -2.00
C ILE A 94 -1.16 -11.51 -1.01
N GLU A 95 -1.84 -12.58 -1.42
CA GLU A 95 -2.12 -13.75 -0.56
C GLU A 95 -0.83 -14.40 -0.06
N GLY A 96 0.17 -14.56 -0.92
CA GLY A 96 1.47 -15.12 -0.55
C GLY A 96 2.23 -14.25 0.44
N ILE A 97 2.23 -12.92 0.24
CA ILE A 97 2.85 -11.96 1.15
C ILE A 97 2.11 -11.93 2.48
N ASP A 98 0.78 -11.86 2.47
CA ASP A 98 -0.08 -11.86 3.66
C ASP A 98 0.13 -13.11 4.51
N ALA A 99 0.17 -14.29 3.87
CA ALA A 99 0.44 -15.56 4.56
C ALA A 99 1.81 -15.55 5.24
N LYS A 100 2.85 -15.05 4.56
CA LYS A 100 4.19 -14.99 5.13
C LYS A 100 4.31 -13.95 6.24
N LEU A 101 3.67 -12.80 6.08
CA LEU A 101 3.63 -11.75 7.09
C LEU A 101 2.94 -12.24 8.37
N LYS A 102 1.84 -12.98 8.25
CA LYS A 102 1.15 -13.59 9.39
C LYS A 102 2.06 -14.51 10.21
N VAL A 103 2.87 -15.35 9.54
CA VAL A 103 3.85 -16.23 10.21
C VAL A 103 4.92 -15.41 10.92
N LEU A 104 5.52 -14.44 10.23
CA LEU A 104 6.60 -13.61 10.78
C LEU A 104 6.13 -12.76 11.98
N VAL A 105 4.90 -12.24 11.93
CA VAL A 105 4.29 -11.52 13.05
C VAL A 105 4.06 -12.45 14.23
N ALA A 106 3.54 -13.67 14.01
CA ALA A 106 3.34 -14.65 15.07
C ALA A 106 4.67 -15.07 15.74
N GLU A 107 5.73 -15.28 14.96
CA GLU A 107 7.09 -15.57 15.46
C GLU A 107 7.66 -14.39 16.28
N LYS A 108 7.38 -13.15 15.85
CA LYS A 108 7.82 -11.94 16.55
C LYS A 108 7.02 -11.68 17.84
N THR A 109 5.73 -11.96 17.85
CA THR A 109 4.89 -11.83 19.06
C THR A 109 5.30 -12.85 20.13
N GLN A 110 5.59 -14.09 19.74
CA GLN A 110 6.06 -15.12 20.68
C GLN A 110 7.45 -14.82 21.28
N SER A 111 8.31 -14.09 20.57
CA SER A 111 9.61 -13.65 21.08
C SER A 111 9.52 -12.41 21.98
N VAL A 112 8.49 -11.57 21.82
CA VAL A 112 8.24 -10.40 22.68
C VAL A 112 7.45 -10.77 23.95
N GLU A 113 6.59 -11.78 23.90
CA GLU A 113 5.83 -12.29 25.07
C GLU A 113 6.72 -12.96 26.13
N GLN A 114 7.99 -13.27 25.82
CA GLN A 114 8.96 -13.72 26.83
C GLN A 114 9.63 -12.56 27.60
N GLU A 115 9.40 -11.30 27.21
CA GLU A 115 10.07 -10.12 27.82
C GLU A 115 9.13 -9.00 28.33
N ALA A 116 7.80 -9.13 28.25
CA ALA A 116 6.89 -8.05 28.67
C ALA A 116 5.69 -8.51 29.52
N GLU A 117 5.93 -8.82 30.80
CA GLU A 117 4.91 -8.63 31.86
C GLU A 117 5.05 -7.23 32.47
N VAL A 118 4.32 -6.22 31.99
CA VAL A 118 3.70 -5.17 32.82
C VAL A 118 2.51 -4.55 32.06
N PRO A 119 1.28 -4.53 32.62
CA PRO A 119 0.15 -3.83 32.03
C PRO A 119 0.04 -2.39 32.55
N THR A 120 -0.11 -1.41 31.67
CA THR A 120 -0.62 -0.08 32.05
C THR A 120 -1.78 0.33 31.14
N LYS A 121 -2.97 0.42 31.75
CA LYS A 121 -4.12 1.15 31.23
C LYS A 121 -3.81 2.64 31.36
N GLU A 122 -3.85 3.38 30.26
CA GLU A 122 -4.04 4.83 30.30
C GLU A 122 -5.42 5.19 29.74
N VAL A 123 -6.08 6.09 30.47
CA VAL A 123 -7.43 6.61 30.23
C VAL A 123 -7.31 7.73 29.19
N VAL A 124 -8.04 7.63 28.07
CA VAL A 124 -8.11 8.69 27.06
C VAL A 124 -9.38 9.53 27.30
N PRO A 125 -9.29 10.88 27.25
CA PRO A 125 -10.46 11.76 27.30
C PRO A 125 -11.35 11.58 26.07
N GLU A 126 -12.64 11.83 26.26
CA GLU A 126 -13.73 11.72 25.28
C GLU A 126 -13.44 12.56 24.01
N GLU A 127 -13.18 11.91 22.87
CA GLU A 127 -12.97 12.55 21.57
C GLU A 127 -14.18 12.37 20.64
N LYS A 128 -14.36 13.35 19.73
CA LYS A 128 -15.36 13.40 18.65
C LYS A 128 -15.43 12.04 17.90
N PRO A 129 -16.55 11.70 17.22
CA PRO A 129 -16.69 10.40 16.57
C PRO A 129 -15.81 10.32 15.31
N GLU A 130 -14.50 10.16 15.53
CA GLU A 130 -13.54 9.75 14.52
C GLU A 130 -13.80 8.27 14.19
N ALA A 131 -13.79 7.90 12.91
CA ALA A 131 -13.94 6.51 12.51
C ALA A 131 -12.79 5.67 13.11
N PRO A 132 -13.04 4.56 13.81
CA PRO A 132 -11.98 3.77 14.46
C PRO A 132 -10.84 3.33 13.53
N ILE A 133 -9.62 3.08 14.04
CA ILE A 133 -8.56 2.45 13.23
C ILE A 133 -9.01 1.01 12.96
N TYR A 134 -9.15 0.67 11.69
CA TYR A 134 -9.35 -0.70 11.24
C TYR A 134 -7.98 -1.32 11.02
N ARG A 135 -7.61 -2.27 11.87
CA ARG A 135 -6.26 -2.87 11.90
C ARG A 135 -6.14 -4.11 11.03
N GLU A 136 -7.27 -4.71 10.68
CA GLU A 136 -7.34 -5.92 9.87
C GLU A 136 -7.27 -5.60 8.38
N THR A 137 -7.09 -6.65 7.57
CA THR A 137 -6.92 -6.52 6.13
C THR A 137 -8.24 -6.24 5.39
N ALA A 138 -8.15 -5.69 4.18
CA ALA A 138 -9.32 -5.53 3.29
C ALA A 138 -10.03 -6.87 2.99
N ASN A 139 -9.28 -7.97 2.87
CA ASN A 139 -9.84 -9.30 2.64
C ASN A 139 -10.62 -9.78 3.86
N TYR A 140 -10.07 -9.62 5.07
CA TYR A 140 -10.81 -9.92 6.29
C TYR A 140 -12.09 -9.08 6.37
N ALA A 141 -12.02 -7.77 6.07
CA ALA A 141 -13.20 -6.91 6.04
C ALA A 141 -14.24 -7.37 5.00
N TYR A 142 -13.81 -7.92 3.85
CA TYR A 142 -14.71 -8.50 2.87
C TYR A 142 -15.37 -9.80 3.38
N GLU A 143 -14.58 -10.72 3.92
CA GLU A 143 -15.05 -12.00 4.44
C GLU A 143 -15.95 -11.84 5.67
N ALA A 144 -15.64 -10.88 6.54
CA ALA A 144 -16.40 -10.55 7.74
C ALA A 144 -17.60 -9.62 7.47
N GLY A 145 -17.75 -9.09 6.24
CA GLY A 145 -18.82 -8.14 5.90
C GLY A 145 -18.64 -6.74 6.50
N GLU A 146 -17.42 -6.38 6.88
CA GLU A 146 -17.03 -5.13 7.56
C GLU A 146 -16.40 -4.09 6.60
N LEU A 147 -16.61 -4.23 5.28
CA LEU A 147 -16.01 -3.35 4.28
C LEU A 147 -16.29 -1.86 4.49
N GLU A 148 -17.46 -1.51 5.04
CA GLU A 148 -17.80 -0.11 5.33
C GLU A 148 -16.91 0.46 6.42
N SER A 149 -16.67 -0.30 7.50
CA SER A 149 -15.75 0.06 8.58
C SER A 149 -14.31 0.21 8.07
N TYR A 150 -13.86 -0.72 7.23
CA TYR A 150 -12.55 -0.64 6.58
C TYR A 150 -12.40 0.62 5.72
N ARG A 151 -13.40 0.91 4.87
CA ARG A 151 -13.39 2.10 4.00
C ARG A 151 -13.43 3.39 4.78
N ALA A 152 -14.27 3.48 5.83
CA ALA A 152 -14.35 4.64 6.69
C ALA A 152 -13.02 4.89 7.41
N SER A 153 -12.35 3.84 7.88
CA SER A 153 -11.04 3.96 8.50
C SER A 153 -9.96 4.43 7.52
N LEU A 154 -9.95 3.88 6.30
CA LEU A 154 -9.01 4.27 5.26
C LEU A 154 -9.19 5.74 4.86
N ALA A 155 -10.45 6.20 4.70
CA ALA A 155 -10.75 7.59 4.44
C ALA A 155 -10.23 8.50 5.56
N ALA A 156 -10.48 8.16 6.83
CA ALA A 156 -9.97 8.92 7.97
C ALA A 156 -8.43 8.94 8.03
N ASN A 157 -7.76 7.85 7.65
CA ASN A 157 -6.30 7.79 7.58
C ASN A 157 -5.74 8.73 6.49
N VAL A 158 -6.39 8.78 5.32
CA VAL A 158 -6.01 9.69 4.21
C VAL A 158 -6.21 11.15 4.61
N GLU A 159 -7.32 11.46 5.29
CA GLU A 159 -7.57 12.82 5.81
C GLU A 159 -6.53 13.22 6.86
N CYS A 160 -6.22 12.32 7.80
CA CYS A 160 -5.20 12.55 8.83
C CYS A 160 -3.82 12.80 8.20
N ARG A 161 -3.44 11.99 7.21
CA ARG A 161 -2.20 12.20 6.45
C ARG A 161 -2.18 13.57 5.78
N SER A 162 -3.24 13.92 5.07
CA SER A 162 -3.35 15.20 4.36
C SER A 162 -3.25 16.38 5.34
N ALA A 163 -3.85 16.26 6.52
CA ALA A 163 -3.75 17.25 7.59
C ALA A 163 -2.33 17.37 8.13
N ILE A 164 -1.60 16.26 8.32
CA ILE A 164 -0.19 16.26 8.73
C ILE A 164 0.66 16.98 7.68
N GLU A 165 0.51 16.64 6.40
CA GLU A 165 1.25 17.28 5.30
C GLU A 165 0.96 18.78 5.21
N ALA A 166 -0.31 19.18 5.29
CA ALA A 166 -0.73 20.57 5.29
C ALA A 166 -0.21 21.34 6.52
N ALA A 167 -0.24 20.72 7.70
CA ALA A 167 0.29 21.29 8.94
C ALA A 167 1.80 21.50 8.84
N ILE A 168 2.54 20.53 8.30
CA ILE A 168 3.97 20.69 8.06
C ILE A 168 4.21 21.83 7.08
N SER A 169 3.55 21.81 5.91
CA SER A 169 3.73 22.83 4.88
C SER A 169 3.43 24.24 5.37
N SER A 170 2.36 24.42 6.16
CA SER A 170 1.94 25.73 6.67
C SER A 170 2.81 26.25 7.81
N ASN A 171 3.55 25.37 8.49
CA ASN A 171 4.41 25.71 9.64
C ASN A 171 5.90 25.55 9.32
N TYR A 172 6.26 25.35 8.06
CA TYR A 172 7.64 25.21 7.60
C TYR A 172 8.11 26.50 6.92
N GLY A 173 9.13 27.14 7.49
CA GLY A 173 9.71 28.40 7.01
C GLY A 173 11.12 28.62 7.56
N ASP A 174 11.95 29.41 6.89
CA ASP A 174 13.36 29.64 7.30
C ASP A 174 14.17 28.35 7.54
N ASN A 175 13.89 27.31 6.74
CA ASN A 175 14.48 25.98 6.88
C ASN A 175 14.24 25.34 8.26
N ARG A 176 13.14 25.72 8.92
CA ARG A 176 12.74 25.25 10.26
C ARG A 176 11.25 24.94 10.28
N LEU A 177 10.90 23.84 10.92
CA LEU A 177 9.52 23.46 11.20
C LEU A 177 9.15 23.97 12.59
N ASN A 178 8.05 24.72 12.72
CA ASN A 178 7.40 24.95 14.01
C ASN A 178 6.59 23.69 14.39
N ALA A 179 7.30 22.70 14.93
CA ALA A 179 6.76 21.37 15.20
C ALA A 179 5.61 21.39 16.21
N ASP A 180 5.71 22.20 17.27
CA ASP A 180 4.66 22.31 18.28
C ASP A 180 3.33 22.80 17.69
N THR A 181 3.39 23.82 16.82
CA THR A 181 2.19 24.36 16.17
C THR A 181 1.61 23.38 15.16
N ALA A 182 2.47 22.74 14.36
CA ALA A 182 2.06 21.71 13.40
C ALA A 182 1.38 20.53 14.11
N VAL A 183 2.01 19.96 15.13
CA VAL A 183 1.49 18.82 15.89
C VAL A 183 0.17 19.19 16.57
N LYS A 184 0.10 20.35 17.22
CA LYS A 184 -1.12 20.80 17.88
C LYS A 184 -2.30 20.92 16.91
N SER A 185 -2.07 21.47 15.71
CA SER A 185 -3.12 21.64 14.70
C SER A 185 -3.69 20.31 14.17
N VAL A 186 -2.88 19.26 14.13
CA VAL A 186 -3.32 17.92 13.72
C VAL A 186 -4.08 17.23 14.86
N LEU A 187 -3.59 17.35 16.10
CA LEU A 187 -4.22 16.75 17.29
C LEU A 187 -5.55 17.41 17.67
N GLU A 188 -5.85 18.60 17.16
CA GLU A 188 -7.19 19.21 17.28
C GLU A 188 -8.26 18.53 16.40
N GLN A 189 -7.82 17.76 15.40
CA GLN A 189 -8.69 17.12 14.40
C GLN A 189 -8.70 15.59 14.50
N PHE A 190 -7.57 14.99 14.89
CA PHE A 190 -7.39 13.55 14.92
C PHE A 190 -6.83 13.09 16.26
N SER A 191 -7.27 11.91 16.69
CA SER A 191 -6.75 11.28 17.90
C SER A 191 -5.23 11.09 17.82
N PRO A 192 -4.51 11.17 18.95
CA PRO A 192 -3.09 10.83 19.00
C PRO A 192 -2.80 9.42 18.48
N GLU A 193 -3.74 8.48 18.67
CA GLU A 193 -3.64 7.12 18.15
C GLU A 193 -3.65 7.10 16.61
N ARG A 194 -4.57 7.83 15.96
CA ARG A 194 -4.61 7.96 14.49
C ARG A 194 -3.33 8.55 13.96
N VAL A 195 -2.88 9.67 14.54
CA VAL A 195 -1.69 10.38 14.07
C VAL A 195 -0.48 9.48 14.17
N ARG A 196 -0.31 8.75 15.28
CA ARG A 196 0.77 7.76 15.43
C ARG A 196 0.64 6.62 14.42
N TYR A 197 -0.57 6.09 14.24
CA TYR A 197 -0.82 5.01 13.29
C TYR A 197 -0.47 5.43 11.86
N VAL A 198 -0.95 6.59 11.41
CA VAL A 198 -0.67 7.14 10.08
C VAL A 198 0.82 7.39 9.94
N LEU A 199 1.46 8.12 10.86
CA LEU A 199 2.90 8.38 10.81
C LEU A 199 3.73 7.09 10.77
N ALA A 200 3.38 6.06 11.55
CA ALA A 200 4.09 4.78 11.53
C ALA A 200 3.99 4.08 10.16
N ASN A 201 2.86 4.24 9.46
CA ASN A 201 2.70 3.77 8.08
C ASN A 201 3.34 4.72 7.04
N THR A 202 3.55 6.00 7.36
CA THR A 202 4.14 7.00 6.44
C THR A 202 5.68 7.08 6.55
N ILE A 203 6.28 6.71 7.69
CA ILE A 203 7.73 6.79 7.94
C ILE A 203 8.52 5.72 7.17
N GLN A 204 7.86 4.69 6.62
CA GLN A 204 8.49 3.73 5.71
C GLN A 204 8.68 4.28 4.27
N GLN A 205 8.42 5.58 4.06
CA GLN A 205 8.30 6.18 2.72
C GLN A 205 9.06 7.49 2.49
N LYS A 206 10.16 7.76 3.21
CA LYS A 206 11.02 8.90 2.85
C LYS A 206 12.40 8.45 2.41
N ASP A 207 12.54 8.47 1.10
CA ASP A 207 13.82 8.39 0.43
C ASP A 207 14.52 9.75 0.51
N PHE A 208 15.73 9.73 1.08
CA PHE A 208 16.64 10.87 1.16
C PHE A 208 17.48 11.05 -0.11
#